data_AF-A0A6L8QC15-F1
#
_entry.id   AF-A0A6L8QC15-F1
#
_cell.length_a   1.000
_cell.length_b   1.000
_cell.length_c   1.000
_cell.angle_alpha   90.00
_cell.angle_beta   90.00
_cell.angle_gamma   90.00
#
_symmetry.space_group_name_H-M   'P 1'
#
loop_
_entity.id
_entity.type
_entity.pdbx_description
1 polymer ?
#
loop_
_entity_poly.entity_id
_entity_poly.type
_entity_poly.pdbx_seq_one_letter_code
_entity_poly.pdbx_strand_id
1 'polypeptide(L)'
;MQDDVYPLMEALLEKGYKVMLETGGAIPIDRVPKKVIKIVDIKCPGSGEDKKNHLQNLEFLSEHDELKFVLLDRADYEWSRDLLKSINPTNQILFSPVYDKLDLKDLSQWILEDKLPVRLQTQLHKVIWSKNAIGV
;
A
#
# COMPACT_ATOMS: atom_id res chain seq x y z
N MET A 1 -3.17 -15.81 4.72
CA MET A 1 -4.32 -14.94 5.02
C MET A 1 -5.27 -15.77 5.86
N GLN A 2 -6.05 -15.18 6.77
CA GLN A 2 -6.99 -15.98 7.57
C GLN A 2 -8.02 -16.61 6.63
N ASP A 3 -8.25 -17.93 6.71
CA ASP A 3 -9.09 -18.63 5.72
C ASP A 3 -10.53 -18.11 5.69
N ASP A 4 -11.07 -17.65 6.82
CA ASP A 4 -12.44 -17.12 6.92
C ASP A 4 -12.62 -15.74 6.27
N VAL A 5 -11.54 -15.06 5.86
CA VAL A 5 -11.69 -13.75 5.21
C VAL A 5 -12.31 -13.87 3.82
N TYR A 6 -12.07 -14.97 3.11
CA TYR A 6 -12.61 -15.18 1.76
C TYR A 6 -14.14 -15.28 1.76
N PRO A 7 -14.78 -16.18 2.54
CA PRO A 7 -16.24 -16.22 2.63
C PRO A 7 -16.83 -14.92 3.21
N LEU A 8 -16.12 -14.23 4.11
CA LEU A 8 -16.55 -12.92 4.60
C LEU A 8 -16.61 -11.86 3.50
N MET A 9 -15.58 -11.76 2.66
CA MET A 9 -15.55 -10.79 1.55
C MET A 9 -16.69 -11.06 0.56
N GLU A 10 -16.94 -12.33 0.20
CA GLU A 10 -18.06 -12.71 -0.66
C GLU A 10 -19.41 -12.32 -0.04
N ALA A 11 -19.63 -12.67 1.23
CA ALA A 11 -20.89 -12.32 1.91
C ALA A 11 -21.14 -10.81 2.01
N LEU A 12 -20.09 -9.99 2.14
CA LEU A 12 -20.20 -8.53 2.13
C LEU A 12 -20.52 -8.00 0.72
N LEU A 13 -19.91 -8.57 -0.32
CA LEU A 13 -20.20 -8.24 -1.71
C LEU A 13 -21.64 -8.60 -2.10
N GLU A 14 -22.13 -9.77 -1.68
CA GLU A 14 -23.51 -10.23 -1.90
C GLU A 14 -24.54 -9.28 -1.28
N LYS A 15 -24.20 -8.65 -0.14
CA LYS A 15 -25.02 -7.62 0.51
C LYS A 15 -24.93 -6.25 -0.15
N GLY A 16 -24.15 -6.10 -1.23
CA GLY A 16 -23.99 -4.86 -1.97
C GLY A 16 -22.99 -3.87 -1.36
N TYR A 17 -22.16 -4.30 -0.40
CA TYR A 17 -21.10 -3.44 0.12
C TYR A 17 -19.93 -3.32 -0.86
N LYS A 18 -19.27 -2.16 -0.83
CA LYS A 18 -17.93 -1.99 -1.40
C LYS A 18 -16.91 -2.49 -0.39
N VAL A 19 -16.12 -3.47 -0.78
CA VAL A 19 -15.15 -4.14 0.11
C VAL A 19 -13.73 -3.76 -0.30
N MET A 20 -12.92 -3.42 0.70
CA MET A 20 -11.49 -3.12 0.55
C MET A 20 -10.68 -4.07 1.44
N LEU A 21 -9.58 -4.57 0.91
CA LEU A 21 -8.63 -5.43 1.60
C LEU A 21 -7.28 -4.72 1.65
N GLU A 22 -6.78 -4.43 2.85
CA GLU A 22 -5.40 -3.99 3.07
C GLU A 22 -4.54 -5.18 3.50
N THR A 23 -3.39 -5.39 2.83
CA THR A 23 -2.51 -6.53 3.09
C THR A 23 -1.03 -6.16 2.98
N GLY A 24 -0.20 -6.82 3.78
CA GLY A 24 1.25 -6.61 3.81
C GLY A 24 2.04 -7.16 2.61
N GLY A 25 1.37 -7.71 1.60
CA GLY A 25 2.00 -8.15 0.34
C GLY A 25 2.82 -9.44 0.38
N ALA A 26 2.97 -10.08 1.55
CA ALA A 26 3.79 -11.28 1.72
C ALA A 26 3.09 -12.62 1.40
N ILE A 27 1.77 -12.61 1.27
CA ILE A 27 0.95 -13.80 1.04
C ILE A 27 0.26 -13.66 -0.33
N PRO A 28 0.11 -14.75 -1.11
CA PRO A 28 -0.67 -14.74 -2.34
C PRO A 28 -2.08 -14.16 -2.19
N ILE A 29 -2.52 -13.40 -3.19
CA ILE A 29 -3.85 -12.76 -3.24
C ILE A 29 -4.74 -13.30 -4.38
N ASP A 30 -4.33 -14.39 -5.02
CA ASP A 30 -5.02 -15.07 -6.12
C ASP A 30 -6.45 -15.50 -5.76
N ARG A 31 -6.69 -15.83 -4.48
CA ARG A 31 -8.01 -16.20 -3.94
C ARG A 31 -8.91 -15.00 -3.60
N VAL A 32 -8.41 -13.76 -3.67
CA VAL A 32 -9.21 -12.57 -3.33
C VAL A 32 -10.21 -12.28 -4.46
N PRO A 33 -11.52 -12.14 -4.18
CA PRO A 33 -12.51 -11.89 -5.22
C PRO A 33 -12.19 -10.62 -6.03
N LYS A 34 -12.37 -10.67 -7.36
CA LYS A 34 -11.99 -9.57 -8.27
C LYS A 34 -12.67 -8.23 -7.97
N LYS A 35 -13.85 -8.25 -7.34
CA LYS A 35 -14.62 -7.05 -6.96
C LYS A 35 -14.08 -6.37 -5.68
N VAL A 36 -13.26 -7.05 -4.90
CA VAL A 36 -12.59 -6.46 -3.74
C VAL A 36 -11.45 -5.59 -4.24
N ILE A 37 -11.39 -4.36 -3.74
CA ILE A 37 -10.25 -3.46 -3.98
C ILE A 37 -9.13 -3.88 -3.06
N LYS A 38 -7.98 -4.23 -3.63
CA LYS A 38 -6.78 -4.61 -2.87
C LYS A 38 -5.89 -3.39 -2.72
N ILE A 39 -5.46 -3.14 -1.51
CA ILE A 39 -4.36 -2.22 -1.18
C ILE A 39 -3.21 -3.10 -0.69
N VAL A 40 -2.19 -3.25 -1.54
CA VAL A 40 -1.06 -4.14 -1.26
C VAL A 40 0.16 -3.31 -0.90
N ASP A 41 0.70 -3.55 0.29
CA ASP A 41 1.96 -2.95 0.70
C ASP A 41 3.13 -3.60 -0.05
N ILE A 42 4.01 -2.77 -0.59
CA ILE A 42 5.38 -3.15 -0.94
C ILE A 42 6.29 -2.75 0.22
N LYS A 43 6.91 -3.74 0.86
CA LYS A 43 7.82 -3.53 1.98
C LYS A 43 9.15 -2.99 1.47
N CYS A 44 9.50 -1.78 1.91
CA CYS A 44 10.73 -1.10 1.57
C CYS A 44 11.90 -1.61 2.44
N PRO A 45 13.17 -1.48 2.00
CA PRO A 45 14.34 -1.96 2.76
C PRO A 45 14.40 -1.48 4.21
N GLY A 46 14.00 -0.24 4.49
CA GLY A 46 13.96 0.35 5.83
C GLY A 46 13.03 -0.39 6.81
N SER A 47 12.08 -1.18 6.30
CA SER A 47 11.24 -2.05 7.14
C SER A 47 11.96 -3.31 7.64
N GLY A 48 13.06 -3.72 7.00
CA GLY A 48 13.73 -5.00 7.21
C GLY A 48 12.96 -6.22 6.69
N GLU A 49 11.83 -6.00 6.02
CA GLU A 49 10.89 -7.03 5.58
C GLU A 49 10.73 -7.08 4.04
N ASP A 50 11.60 -6.38 3.31
CA ASP A 50 11.61 -6.31 1.85
C ASP A 50 11.70 -7.70 1.19
N LYS A 51 12.45 -8.62 1.81
CA LYS A 51 12.58 -10.02 1.35
C LYS A 51 11.30 -10.84 1.47
N LYS A 52 10.31 -10.38 2.24
CA LYS A 52 9.02 -11.05 2.37
C LYS A 52 8.03 -10.64 1.27
N ASN A 53 8.35 -9.65 0.43
CA ASN A 53 7.47 -9.24 -0.66
C ASN A 53 7.21 -10.41 -1.62
N HIS A 54 5.95 -10.73 -1.85
CA HIS A 54 5.54 -11.70 -2.87
C HIS A 54 5.15 -10.96 -4.15
N LEU A 55 6.14 -10.58 -4.97
CA LEU A 55 5.93 -9.72 -6.15
C LEU A 55 5.03 -10.35 -7.24
N GLN A 56 4.81 -11.67 -7.22
CA GLN A 56 3.80 -12.33 -8.07
C GLN A 56 2.39 -11.81 -7.80
N ASN A 57 2.14 -11.20 -6.64
CA ASN A 57 0.88 -10.51 -6.35
C ASN A 57 0.54 -9.42 -7.37
N LEU A 58 1.54 -8.82 -8.02
CA LEU A 58 1.34 -7.78 -9.04
C LEU A 58 0.52 -8.28 -10.24
N GLU A 59 0.59 -9.57 -10.56
CA GLU A 59 -0.16 -10.18 -11.67
C GLU A 59 -1.67 -10.28 -11.38
N PHE A 60 -2.07 -10.19 -10.10
CA PHE A 60 -3.46 -10.28 -9.65
C PHE A 60 -4.09 -8.91 -9.34
N LEU A 61 -3.37 -7.83 -9.61
CA LEU A 61 -3.84 -6.47 -9.47
C LEU A 61 -4.47 -5.97 -10.76
N SER A 62 -5.46 -5.10 -10.59
CA SER A 62 -6.18 -4.41 -11.65
C SER A 62 -6.10 -2.90 -11.44
N GLU A 63 -6.59 -2.12 -12.39
CA GLU A 63 -6.46 -0.66 -12.39
C GLU A 63 -7.14 0.03 -11.18
N HIS A 64 -8.15 -0.61 -10.57
CA HIS A 64 -8.83 -0.09 -9.39
C HIS A 64 -8.15 -0.46 -8.07
N ASP A 65 -7.11 -1.31 -8.11
CA ASP A 65 -6.33 -1.70 -6.94
C ASP A 65 -5.19 -0.70 -6.67
N GLU A 66 -4.60 -0.74 -5.49
CA GLU A 66 -3.57 0.20 -5.07
C GLU A 66 -2.31 -0.53 -4.59
N LEU A 67 -1.15 0.01 -4.97
CA LEU A 67 0.14 -0.36 -4.38
C LEU A 67 0.58 0.72 -3.41
N LYS A 68 0.89 0.33 -2.17
CA LYS A 68 1.28 1.25 -1.12
C LYS A 68 2.71 1.01 -0.68
N PHE A 69 3.48 2.08 -0.61
CA PHE A 69 4.85 2.10 -0.11
C PHE A 69 4.88 2.93 1.17
N VAL A 70 5.32 2.32 2.27
CA VAL A 70 5.51 3.01 3.55
C VAL A 70 7.01 3.27 3.73
N LEU A 71 7.41 4.53 3.58
CA LEU A 71 8.80 4.96 3.44
C LEU A 71 9.36 5.47 4.76
N LEU A 72 10.47 4.90 5.21
CA LEU A 72 11.16 5.32 6.43
C LEU A 72 11.99 6.59 6.21
N ASP A 73 12.65 6.71 5.06
CA ASP A 73 13.64 7.74 4.78
C ASP A 73 13.86 7.94 3.26
N ARG A 74 14.94 8.66 2.91
CA ARG A 74 15.34 8.93 1.52
C ARG A 74 15.77 7.67 0.76
N ALA A 75 16.41 6.71 1.44
CA ALA A 75 16.86 5.48 0.79
C ALA A 75 15.67 4.62 0.37
N ASP A 76 14.63 4.54 1.22
CA ASP A 76 13.36 3.88 0.87
C ASP A 76 12.68 4.56 -0.32
N TYR A 77 12.68 5.90 -0.36
CA TYR A 77 12.12 6.66 -1.47
C TYR A 77 12.81 6.34 -2.79
N GLU A 78 14.15 6.39 -2.82
CA GLU A 78 14.93 6.15 -4.04
C GLU A 78 14.78 4.71 -4.53
N TRP A 79 14.83 3.75 -3.61
CA TRP A 79 14.55 2.34 -3.90
C TRP A 79 13.15 2.14 -4.49
N SER A 80 12.13 2.75 -3.88
CA SER A 80 10.74 2.62 -4.34
C SER A 80 10.55 3.22 -5.72
N ARG A 81 11.13 4.40 -5.96
CA ARG A 81 11.13 5.07 -7.27
C ARG A 81 11.74 4.18 -8.36
N ASP A 82 12.87 3.54 -8.06
CA ASP A 82 13.58 2.72 -9.04
C ASP A 82 12.87 1.37 -9.27
N LEU A 83 12.25 0.78 -8.24
CA LEU A 83 11.36 -0.36 -8.39
C LEU A 83 10.16 -0.04 -9.30
N LEU A 84 9.52 1.13 -9.11
CA LEU A 84 8.39 1.55 -9.94
C LEU A 84 8.74 1.62 -11.43
N LYS A 85 9.94 2.09 -11.77
CA LYS A 85 10.42 2.09 -13.17
C LYS A 85 10.51 0.68 -13.75
N SER A 86 10.88 -0.30 -12.92
CA SER A 86 11.06 -1.69 -13.36
C SER A 86 9.73 -2.44 -13.53
N ILE A 87 8.75 -2.20 -12.65
CA ILE A 87 7.46 -2.92 -12.68
C ILE A 87 6.40 -2.20 -13.52
N ASN A 88 6.58 -0.91 -13.80
CA ASN A 88 5.71 -0.05 -14.62
C ASN A 88 4.20 -0.29 -14.37
N PRO A 89 3.73 -0.07 -13.14
CA PRO A 89 2.39 -0.45 -12.74
C PRO A 89 1.34 0.47 -13.39
N THR A 90 0.19 -0.09 -13.74
CA THR A 90 -0.95 0.66 -14.32
C THR A 90 -1.95 1.14 -13.27
N ASN A 91 -1.85 0.62 -12.05
CA ASN A 91 -2.76 0.88 -10.95
C ASN A 91 -2.27 2.06 -10.09
N GLN A 92 -3.11 2.51 -9.14
CA GLN A 92 -2.78 3.66 -8.31
C GLN A 92 -1.61 3.35 -7.36
N ILE A 93 -0.61 4.23 -7.33
CA ILE A 93 0.56 4.13 -6.44
C ILE A 93 0.47 5.16 -5.31
N LEU A 94 0.68 4.69 -4.08
CA LEU A 94 0.58 5.45 -2.85
C LEU A 94 1.93 5.48 -2.15
N PHE A 95 2.48 6.67 -1.92
CA PHE A 95 3.67 6.87 -1.09
C PHE A 95 3.23 7.44 0.25
N SER A 96 3.56 6.75 1.33
CA SER A 96 3.20 7.12 2.69
C SER A 96 4.44 7.19 3.57
N PRO A 97 4.62 8.24 4.40
CA PRO A 97 5.72 8.25 5.35
C PRO A 97 5.43 7.31 6.53
N VAL A 98 6.48 6.69 7.07
CA VAL A 98 6.42 6.19 8.44
C VAL A 98 6.17 7.38 9.36
N TYR A 99 5.05 7.34 10.08
CA TYR A 99 4.64 8.41 11.00
C TYR A 99 5.74 8.70 12.04
N ASP A 100 5.96 9.99 12.35
CA ASP A 100 7.04 10.50 13.22
C ASP A 100 8.48 10.17 12.76
N LYS A 101 8.69 9.65 11.54
CA LYS A 101 10.04 9.29 11.04
C LYS A 101 10.43 10.01 9.76
N LEU A 102 9.49 10.18 8.84
CA LEU A 102 9.69 10.95 7.61
C LEU A 102 8.70 12.12 7.56
N ASP A 103 9.22 13.34 7.41
CA ASP A 103 8.38 14.52 7.29
C ASP A 103 7.60 14.48 5.96
N LEU A 104 6.31 14.84 6.04
CA LEU A 104 5.46 14.97 4.86
C LEU A 104 5.99 16.00 3.88
N LYS A 105 6.59 17.08 4.36
CA LYS A 105 7.21 18.12 3.54
C LYS A 105 8.34 17.55 2.70
N ASP A 106 9.22 16.78 3.31
CA ASP A 106 10.38 16.19 2.64
C ASP A 106 9.93 15.20 1.56
N LEU A 107 9.02 14.28 1.91
CA LEU A 107 8.48 13.33 0.94
C LEU A 107 7.73 14.03 -0.20
N SER A 108 6.95 15.07 0.09
CA SER A 108 6.27 15.87 -0.93
C SER A 108 7.26 16.50 -1.89
N GLN A 109 8.33 17.10 -1.35
CA GLN A 109 9.36 17.77 -2.14
C GLN A 109 10.06 16.78 -3.06
N TRP A 110 10.42 15.59 -2.57
CA TRP A 110 11.07 14.55 -3.38
C TRP A 110 10.19 14.08 -4.54
N ILE A 111 8.90 13.82 -4.28
CA ILE A 111 7.93 13.44 -5.31
C ILE A 111 7.82 14.53 -6.40
N LEU A 112 7.79 15.80 -6.00
CA LEU A 112 7.70 16.94 -6.93
C LEU A 112 8.98 17.11 -7.75
N GLU A 113 10.16 16.99 -7.13
CA GLU A 113 11.46 17.09 -7.79
C GLU A 113 11.62 16.05 -8.90
N ASP A 114 11.26 14.79 -8.61
CA ASP A 114 11.34 13.70 -9.59
C ASP A 114 10.13 13.61 -10.53
N LYS A 115 9.10 14.43 -10.31
CA LYS A 115 7.81 14.39 -11.03
C LYS A 115 7.22 12.97 -11.04
N LEU A 116 7.33 12.28 -9.92
CA LEU A 116 6.96 10.87 -9.81
C LEU A 116 5.41 10.74 -9.86
N PRO A 117 4.84 9.87 -10.70
CA PRO A 117 3.38 9.76 -10.88
C PRO A 117 2.76 8.92 -9.74
N VAL A 118 2.89 9.41 -8.50
CA VAL A 118 2.40 8.76 -7.29
C VAL A 118 1.51 9.72 -6.51
N ARG A 119 0.62 9.17 -5.67
CA ARG A 119 -0.14 9.96 -4.70
C ARG A 119 0.55 9.92 -3.34
N LEU A 120 0.79 11.09 -2.76
CA LEU A 120 1.15 11.19 -1.35
C LEU A 120 -0.05 10.82 -0.48
N GLN A 121 0.10 9.84 0.40
CA GLN A 121 -0.92 9.41 1.36
C GLN A 121 -0.36 9.46 2.78
N THR A 122 -0.86 10.38 3.59
CA THR A 122 -0.56 10.41 5.02
C THR A 122 -1.48 9.48 5.82
N GLN A 123 -1.01 8.98 6.95
CA GLN A 123 -1.84 8.31 7.95
C GLN A 123 -2.69 9.36 8.69
N LEU A 124 -3.71 9.88 8.00
CA LEU A 124 -4.50 11.04 8.45
C LEU A 124 -5.11 10.83 9.85
N HIS A 125 -5.48 9.59 10.20
CA HIS A 125 -6.00 9.28 11.53
C HIS A 125 -4.98 9.58 12.65
N LYS A 126 -3.67 9.48 12.41
CA LYS A 126 -2.62 9.86 13.39
C LYS A 126 -2.37 11.37 13.42
N VAL A 127 -2.86 12.12 12.44
CA VAL A 127 -2.82 13.58 12.43
C VAL A 127 -4.03 14.14 13.19
N ILE A 128 -5.20 13.54 12.98
CA ILE A 128 -6.46 13.94 13.62
C ILE A 128 -6.53 13.46 15.07
N TRP A 129 -6.15 12.21 15.32
CA TRP A 129 -6.15 11.57 16.63
C TRP A 129 -4.72 11.23 17.07
N SER A 130 -4.56 10.90 18.35
CA SER A 130 -3.28 10.40 18.88
C SER A 130 -2.83 9.14 18.12
N LYS A 131 -1.52 8.99 17.89
CA LYS A 131 -0.94 7.80 17.24
C LYS A 131 -1.24 6.47 17.93
N ASN A 132 -1.64 6.52 19.21
CA ASN A 132 -2.00 5.36 20.03
C ASN A 132 -3.52 5.18 20.17
N ALA A 133 -4.33 6.03 19.53
CA ALA A 133 -5.78 5.89 19.57
C ALA A 133 -6.21 4.64 18.80
N ILE A 134 -7.19 3.93 19.35
CA ILE A 134 -7.75 2.71 18.77
C ILE A 134 -9.22 2.96 18.40
N GLY A 135 -9.66 2.42 17.26
CA GLY A 135 -11.06 2.54 16.81
C GLY A 135 -11.44 3.90 16.23
N VAL A 136 -10.48 4.63 15.65
CA VAL A 136 -10.65 5.98 15.07
C VAL A 136 -10.15 6.06 13.62
#